data_AF-U5NFD6-F1
#
_entry.id   AF-U5NFD6-F1
#
_cell.length_a   1.000
_cell.length_b   1.000
_cell.length_c   1.000
_cell.angle_alpha   90.00
_cell.angle_beta   90.00
_cell.angle_gamma   90.00
#
_symmetry.space_group_name_H-M   'P 1'
#
loop_
_entity.id
_entity.type
_entity.pdbx_description
1 polymer ?
#
loop_
_entity_poly.entity_id
_entity_poly.type
_entity_poly.pdbx_seq_one_letter_code
_entity_poly.pdbx_strand_id
1 'polypeptide(L)' 'LEKAIYFANWVYADSDTKKMMQIFLMRSQKPLEYSAKGYLTMNLETFSGICSLSYQFFNLLRTAYSE' A
#
# COMPACT_ATOMS: atom_id res chain seq x y z
N LEU A 1 4.44 -3.29 -10.38
CA LEU A 1 3.96 -3.44 -11.77
C LEU A 1 4.70 -2.50 -12.73
N GLU A 2 4.82 -1.21 -12.42
CA GLU A 2 5.62 -0.25 -13.20
C GLU A 2 7.00 -0.77 -13.64
N LYS A 3 7.84 -1.20 -12.69
CA LYS A 3 9.17 -1.77 -12.99
C LYS A 3 9.11 -2.98 -13.93
N ALA A 4 8.12 -3.86 -13.76
CA ALA A 4 7.98 -5.04 -14.60
C ALA A 4 7.64 -4.67 -16.06
N ILE A 5 6.83 -3.63 -16.27
CA ILE A 5 6.52 -3.10 -17.61
C ILE A 5 7.76 -2.43 -18.21
N TYR A 6 8.51 -1.67 -17.42
CA TYR A 6 9.74 -1.01 -17.86
C TYR A 6 10.79 -2.01 -18.37
N PHE A 7 10.97 -3.13 -17.68
CA PHE A 7 11.91 -4.19 -18.07
C PHE A 7 11.34 -5.19 -19.10
N ALA A 8 10.10 -5.01 -19.56
CA ALA A 8 9.54 -5.85 -20.61
C ALA A 8 10.16 -5.49 -21.98
N ASN A 9 10.25 -6.46 -22.88
CA ASN A 9 10.73 -6.27 -24.27
C ASN A 9 9.66 -5.58 -25.15
N TRP A 10 9.13 -4.44 -24.70
CA TRP A 10 8.02 -3.72 -25.32
C TRP A 10 8.34 -3.24 -26.74
N VAL A 11 9.62 -3.06 -27.09
CA VAL A 11 10.05 -2.62 -28.43
C VAL A 11 9.58 -3.58 -29.51
N TYR A 12 9.64 -4.88 -29.24
CA TYR A 12 9.28 -5.95 -30.17
C TYR A 12 7.82 -6.40 -30.06
N ALA A 13 7.06 -5.84 -29.12
CA ALA A 13 5.65 -6.14 -28.96
C ALA A 13 4.82 -5.55 -30.12
N ASP A 14 3.70 -6.21 -30.42
CA ASP A 14 2.71 -5.70 -31.36
C ASP A 14 2.05 -4.40 -30.85
N SER A 15 1.35 -3.71 -31.74
CA SER A 15 0.73 -2.42 -31.42
C SER A 15 -0.30 -2.49 -30.30
N ASP A 16 -1.02 -3.60 -30.17
CA ASP A 16 -2.09 -3.74 -29.20
C ASP A 16 -1.50 -4.03 -27.81
N THR A 17 -0.47 -4.88 -27.75
CA THR A 17 0.30 -5.11 -26.53
C THR A 17 0.98 -3.82 -26.05
N LYS A 18 1.56 -3.02 -26.95
CA LYS A 18 2.17 -1.71 -26.59
C LYS A 18 1.15 -0.75 -25.96
N LYS A 19 -0.05 -0.63 -26.57
CA LYS A 19 -1.15 0.17 -26.01
C LYS A 19 -1.58 -0.34 -24.63
N MET A 20 -1.68 -1.65 -24.48
CA MET A 20 -2.06 -2.27 -23.21
C MET A 20 -1.01 -2.02 -22.12
N MET A 21 0.27 -2.15 -22.44
CA MET A 21 1.38 -1.85 -21.54
C MET A 21 1.36 -0.38 -21.09
N GLN A 22 1.06 0.55 -21.99
CA GLN A 22 0.90 1.97 -21.64
C GLN A 22 -0.26 2.21 -20.67
N ILE A 23 -1.42 1.57 -20.90
CA ILE A 23 -2.56 1.63 -19.99
C ILE A 23 -2.19 1.08 -18.62
N PHE A 24 -1.52 -0.08 -18.56
CA PHE A 24 -1.08 -0.66 -17.29
C PHE A 24 -0.06 0.23 -16.60
N LEU A 25 0.88 0.83 -17.33
CA LEU A 25 1.87 1.74 -16.76
C LEU A 25 1.19 2.95 -16.11
N MET A 26 0.29 3.62 -16.84
CA MET A 26 -0.49 4.75 -16.33
C MET A 26 -1.31 4.37 -15.09
N ARG A 27 -1.96 3.21 -15.10
CA ARG A 27 -2.75 2.74 -13.94
C ARG A 27 -1.88 2.33 -12.75
N SER A 28 -0.66 1.84 -12.99
CA SER A 28 0.27 1.37 -11.96
C SER A 28 0.90 2.52 -11.18
N GLN A 29 0.91 3.73 -11.74
CA GLN A 29 1.44 4.92 -11.05
C GLN A 29 0.63 5.27 -9.81
N LYS A 30 -0.64 4.86 -9.74
CA LYS A 30 -1.44 4.97 -8.53
C LYS A 30 -1.35 3.65 -7.74
N PRO A 31 -0.80 3.65 -6.52
CA PRO A 31 -0.77 2.45 -5.69
C PRO A 31 -2.20 1.95 -5.42
N LEU A 32 -2.35 0.62 -5.38
CA LEU A 32 -3.61 0.00 -4.97
C LEU A 32 -3.74 0.19 -3.46
N GLU A 33 -4.47 1.23 -3.06
CA GLU A 33 -4.72 1.55 -1.66
C GLU A 33 -6.11 1.09 -1.25
N TYR A 34 -6.16 0.28 -0.19
CA TYR A 34 -7.41 -0.06 0.47
C TYR A 34 -7.63 0.95 1.60
N SER A 35 -8.75 1.66 1.61
CA SER A 35 -9.03 2.69 2.63
C SER A 35 -10.30 2.37 3.41
N ALA A 36 -10.30 2.67 4.70
CA ALA A 36 -11.45 2.50 5.58
C ALA A 36 -12.40 3.67 5.37
N LYS A 37 -13.27 3.58 4.35
CA LYS A 37 -14.15 4.69 3.93
C LYS A 37 -13.41 6.03 3.71
N GLY A 38 -12.14 5.97 3.28
CA GLY A 38 -11.31 7.17 3.06
C GLY A 38 -10.69 7.80 4.31
N TYR A 39 -10.95 7.29 5.52
CA TYR A 39 -10.36 7.85 6.76
C TYR A 39 -8.93 7.38 7.00
N LEU A 40 -8.63 6.13 6.64
CA LEU A 40 -7.39 5.48 6.99
C LEU A 40 -6.98 4.50 5.90
N THR A 41 -5.73 4.58 5.47
CA THR A 41 -5.15 3.59 4.56
C THR A 41 -4.89 2.29 5.32
N MET A 42 -5.53 1.21 4.90
CA MET A 42 -5.33 -0.12 5.47
C MET A 42 -4.07 -0.75 4.90
N ASN A 43 -2.94 -0.45 5.52
CA ASN A 43 -1.64 -1.04 5.24
C ASN A 43 -0.99 -1.60 6.51
N LEU A 44 0.13 -2.31 6.34
CA LEU A 44 0.83 -2.95 7.47
C LEU A 44 1.36 -1.94 8.48
N GLU A 45 1.79 -0.77 8.01
CA GLU A 45 2.24 0.33 8.87
C GLU A 45 1.13 0.79 9.82
N THR A 46 -0.07 1.03 9.27
CA THR A 46 -1.25 1.39 10.05
C THR A 46 -1.63 0.30 11.04
N PHE A 47 -1.59 -0.97 10.63
CA PHE A 47 -1.83 -2.10 11.53
C PHE A 47 -0.82 -2.13 12.69
N SER A 48 0.47 -1.99 12.39
CA SER A 48 1.53 -1.91 13.40
C SER A 48 1.34 -0.71 14.34
N GLY A 49 0.90 0.43 13.80
CA GLY A 49 0.56 1.62 14.57
C GLY A 49 -0.57 1.36 15.57
N ILE A 50 -1.65 0.68 15.13
CA ILE A 50 -2.77 0.29 16.01
C ILE A 50 -2.26 -0.62 17.13
N CYS A 51 -1.50 -1.67 16.83
CA CYS A 51 -0.96 -2.58 17.84
C CYS A 51 -0.06 -1.84 18.85
N SER A 52 0.79 -0.95 18.36
CA SER A 52 1.70 -0.16 19.20
C SER A 52 0.92 0.76 20.13
N LEU A 53 -0.10 1.45 19.61
CA LEU A 53 -0.97 2.32 20.40
C LEU A 53 -1.74 1.53 21.46
N SER A 54 -2.30 0.36 21.12
CA SER A 54 -2.98 -0.51 22.08
C SER A 54 -2.04 -0.94 23.21
N TYR A 55 -0.80 -1.29 22.90
CA TYR A 55 0.18 -1.71 23.91
C TYR A 55 0.64 -0.54 24.80
N GLN A 56 0.89 0.63 24.21
CA GLN A 56 1.22 1.84 24.95
C GLN A 56 0.09 2.23 25.91
N PHE A 57 -1.16 2.18 25.42
CA PHE A 57 -2.34 2.44 26.24
C PHE A 57 -2.46 1.44 27.39
N PHE A 58 -2.25 0.15 27.12
CA PHE A 58 -2.21 -0.89 28.15
C PHE A 58 -1.14 -0.60 29.22
N ASN A 59 0.08 -0.25 28.81
CA ASN A 59 1.16 0.06 29.75
C ASN A 59 0.87 1.33 30.57
N LEU A 60 0.26 2.35 29.98
CA LEU A 60 -0.17 3.56 30.68
C LEU A 60 -1.19 3.23 31.76
N LEU A 61 -2.24 2.46 31.43
CA LEU A 61 -3.22 2.02 32.42
C LEU A 61 -2.55 1.17 33.50
N ARG A 62 -1.71 0.21 33.13
CA ARG A 62 -0.99 -0.63 34.09
C ARG A 62 -0.16 0.21 35.06
N THR A 63 0.52 1.24 34.58
CA THR A 63 1.34 2.13 35.43
C THR A 63 0.48 3.00 36.33
N ALA A 64 -0.63 3.54 35.81
CA ALA A 64 -1.54 4.40 36.56
C ALA A 64 -2.28 3.65 37.68
N TYR A 65 -2.52 2.34 37.51
CA TYR A 65 -3.21 1.48 38.47
C TYR A 65 -2.27 0.47 39.17
N SER A 66 -0.94 0.58 39.02
CA SER A 66 0.04 -0.26 39.74
C SER A 66 0.44 0.30 41.10
N GLU A 67 -0.32 1.27 41.64
CA GLU A 67 -0.36 1.59 43.08
C GLU A 67 -1.67 1.05 43.68
#